data_AF-A0A1F7YWE7-F1
#
_entry.id   AF-A0A1F7YWE7-F1
#
_cell.length_a   1.000
_cell.length_b   1.000
_cell.length_c   1.000
_cell.angle_alpha   90.00
_cell.angle_beta   90.00
_cell.angle_gamma   90.00
#
_symmetry.space_group_name_H-M   'P 1'
#
loop_
_entity.id
_entity.type
_entity.pdbx_description
1 polymer ?
#
loop_
_entity_poly.entity_id
_entity_poly.type
_entity_poly.pdbx_seq_one_letter_code
_entity_poly.pdbx_strand_id
1 'polypeptide(L)'
;MAVELTRKIVDLEDLGGRPDFMGITVDDAKVKCPEQAIGLTSYGLIHFSVCDIGYLLDDFGIKPAKVVERAFENFGNFVPKGRFEFNFGTTRPAISMILSEYVYQPIASMVTTEEAMTNSEVKWAIERNTPSGLVFAQVAEMVKKVEEIFILNGAHGIAIRERDRPVEVFATSTRLAVYTGALVGTYFQENSIPGLYVAYENGKKAGLSVRPSMSDFYGFQGALQWSSPARNKAALVNILQLSAHLRGRQLPFSESDLLKYTHGNNF
;
A
#
# COMPACT_ATOMS: atom_id res chain seq x y z
N MET A 1 22.95 9.62 -15.28
CA MET A 1 22.11 10.78 -14.88
C MET A 1 20.85 10.21 -14.27
N ALA A 2 20.63 10.41 -12.98
CA ALA A 2 19.40 10.01 -12.32
C ALA A 2 18.29 10.97 -12.78
N VAL A 3 17.28 10.45 -13.48
CA VAL A 3 16.10 11.24 -13.78
C VAL A 3 15.33 11.34 -12.46
N GLU A 4 15.42 12.51 -11.85
CA GLU A 4 14.60 12.95 -10.72
C GLU A 4 13.14 12.67 -11.11
N LEU A 5 12.49 11.71 -10.43
CA LEU A 5 11.04 11.46 -10.55
C LEU A 5 10.37 12.78 -10.19
N THR A 6 10.09 13.57 -11.23
CA THR A 6 9.85 14.99 -11.06
C THR A 6 8.51 15.11 -10.38
N ARG A 7 8.56 15.52 -9.12
CA ARG A 7 7.43 15.84 -8.25
C ARG A 7 6.66 17.00 -8.90
N LYS A 8 5.88 16.73 -9.94
CA LYS A 8 4.81 17.62 -10.37
C LYS A 8 3.66 17.35 -9.42
N ILE A 9 3.79 17.99 -8.27
CA ILE A 9 2.75 18.19 -7.29
C ILE A 9 1.53 18.68 -8.09
N VAL A 10 0.56 17.80 -8.34
CA VAL A 10 -0.83 18.25 -8.27
C VAL A 10 -0.89 18.93 -6.91
N ASP A 11 -1.28 20.21 -6.85
CA ASP A 11 -1.44 20.92 -5.58
C ASP A 11 -2.47 20.16 -4.73
N LEU A 12 -1.99 19.15 -4.03
CA LEU A 12 -2.74 18.36 -3.05
C LEU A 12 -3.02 19.24 -1.81
N GLU A 13 -2.47 20.45 -1.76
CA GLU A 13 -2.89 21.53 -0.85
C GLU A 13 -4.37 21.92 -1.07
N ASP A 14 -4.90 21.78 -2.29
CA ASP A 14 -6.34 21.98 -2.57
C ASP A 14 -7.23 20.84 -2.04
N LEU A 15 -6.65 19.72 -1.58
CA LEU A 15 -7.41 18.62 -0.94
C LEU A 15 -7.57 18.79 0.57
N GLY A 16 -7.37 20.00 1.11
CA GLY A 16 -7.44 20.35 2.53
C GLY A 16 -8.31 19.41 3.37
N GLY A 17 -7.70 18.75 4.36
CA GLY A 17 -8.34 17.69 5.15
C GLY A 17 -8.01 16.28 4.64
N ARG A 18 -8.90 15.32 4.90
CA ARG A 18 -8.81 13.96 4.35
C ARG A 18 -9.70 13.91 3.11
N PRO A 19 -9.17 13.90 1.87
CA PRO A 19 -10.00 13.74 0.68
C PRO A 19 -10.77 12.43 0.75
N ASP A 20 -12.00 12.44 0.25
CA ASP A 20 -12.85 11.25 0.14
C ASP A 20 -12.71 10.65 -1.27
N PHE A 21 -12.39 9.36 -1.33
CA PHE A 21 -12.24 8.62 -2.57
C PHE A 21 -13.25 7.48 -2.65
N MET A 22 -13.71 7.20 -3.86
CA MET A 22 -14.49 6.01 -4.13
C MET A 22 -13.54 4.85 -4.44
N GLY A 23 -13.65 3.76 -3.70
CA GLY A 23 -12.76 2.61 -3.83
C GLY A 23 -13.53 1.32 -4.09
N ILE A 24 -12.84 0.39 -4.74
CA ILE A 24 -13.30 -0.98 -4.95
C ILE A 24 -12.31 -1.92 -4.25
N THR A 25 -12.81 -2.91 -3.53
CA THR A 25 -11.98 -3.97 -2.96
C THR A 25 -11.95 -5.16 -3.90
N VAL A 26 -10.77 -5.76 -4.08
CA VAL A 26 -10.61 -6.99 -4.87
C VAL A 26 -9.93 -8.05 -4.02
N ASP A 27 -10.71 -9.02 -3.60
CA ASP A 27 -10.27 -10.07 -2.68
C ASP A 27 -10.85 -11.44 -3.08
N ASP A 28 -10.27 -12.52 -2.58
CA ASP A 28 -10.93 -13.83 -2.72
C ASP A 28 -12.25 -13.84 -1.94
N ALA A 29 -13.26 -14.57 -2.44
CA ALA A 29 -14.59 -14.67 -1.80
C ALA A 29 -14.57 -15.13 -0.33
N LYS A 30 -13.46 -15.71 0.12
CA LYS A 30 -13.25 -16.20 1.50
C LYS A 30 -12.65 -15.13 2.43
N VAL A 31 -12.14 -14.02 1.89
CA VAL A 31 -11.57 -12.94 2.67
C VAL A 31 -12.69 -12.24 3.43
N LYS A 32 -12.55 -12.17 4.76
CA LYS A 32 -13.50 -11.50 5.66
C LYS A 32 -12.99 -10.13 6.15
N CYS A 33 -11.84 -9.73 5.63
CA CYS A 33 -11.04 -8.63 6.14
C CYS A 33 -10.34 -7.92 4.97
N PRO A 34 -11.09 -7.23 4.08
CA PRO A 34 -10.49 -6.45 3.00
C PRO A 34 -9.76 -5.24 3.58
N GLU A 35 -8.44 -5.19 3.39
CA GLU A 35 -7.54 -4.16 3.93
C GLU A 35 -7.10 -3.13 2.90
N GLN A 36 -7.46 -3.35 1.64
CA GLN A 36 -7.02 -2.59 0.49
C GLN A 36 -8.22 -2.16 -0.34
N ALA A 37 -8.19 -0.92 -0.83
CA ALA A 37 -9.15 -0.40 -1.78
C ALA A 37 -8.42 0.33 -2.91
N ILE A 38 -8.93 0.16 -4.14
CA ILE A 38 -8.32 0.66 -5.36
C ILE A 38 -9.35 1.47 -6.12
N GLY A 39 -8.94 2.58 -6.72
CA GLY A 39 -9.79 3.35 -7.61
C GLY A 39 -9.02 4.46 -8.31
N LEU A 40 -9.77 5.40 -8.87
CA LEU A 40 -9.25 6.59 -9.52
C LEU A 40 -9.74 7.84 -8.79
N THR A 41 -8.85 8.83 -8.67
CA THR A 41 -9.23 10.16 -8.21
C THR A 41 -10.03 10.89 -9.30
N SER A 42 -10.66 12.01 -8.96
CA SER A 42 -11.33 12.89 -9.94
C SER A 42 -10.41 13.41 -11.05
N TYR A 43 -9.09 13.37 -10.83
CA TYR A 43 -8.07 13.76 -11.80
C TYR A 43 -7.56 12.57 -12.64
N GLY A 44 -8.12 11.37 -12.47
CA GLY A 44 -7.70 10.16 -13.18
C GLY A 44 -6.38 9.58 -12.68
N LEU A 45 -5.95 9.90 -11.46
CA LEU A 45 -4.79 9.27 -10.82
C LEU A 45 -5.22 8.01 -10.08
N ILE A 46 -4.37 6.98 -10.01
CA ILE A 46 -4.66 5.81 -9.18
C ILE A 46 -4.59 6.24 -7.71
N HIS A 47 -5.53 5.78 -6.89
CA HIS A 47 -5.31 5.68 -5.46
C HIS A 47 -5.31 4.21 -5.04
N PHE A 48 -4.19 3.77 -4.46
CA PHE A 48 -4.11 2.49 -3.76
C PHE A 48 -4.13 2.77 -2.26
N SER A 49 -5.17 2.30 -1.60
CA SER A 49 -5.52 2.74 -0.25
C SER A 49 -5.46 1.59 0.72
N VAL A 50 -4.86 1.83 1.88
CA VAL A 50 -4.73 0.88 2.99
C VAL A 50 -5.35 1.53 4.22
N CYS A 51 -6.06 0.77 5.05
CA CYS A 51 -6.70 1.32 6.25
C CYS A 51 -5.68 2.06 7.15
N ASP A 52 -6.04 3.25 7.61
CA ASP A 52 -5.25 4.06 8.53
C ASP A 52 -5.45 3.59 9.97
N ILE A 53 -4.77 2.50 10.32
CA ILE A 53 -4.85 1.92 11.67
C ILE A 53 -4.36 2.92 12.71
N GLY A 54 -3.36 3.77 12.41
CA GLY A 54 -2.86 4.77 13.35
C GLY A 54 -3.95 5.75 13.79
N TYR A 55 -4.80 6.19 12.86
CA TYR A 55 -5.96 7.00 13.18
C TYR A 55 -6.96 6.27 14.08
N LEU A 56 -7.29 5.02 13.75
CA LEU A 56 -8.24 4.23 14.54
C LEU A 56 -7.73 3.97 15.97
N LEU A 57 -6.43 3.70 16.15
CA LEU A 57 -5.87 3.49 17.49
C LEU A 57 -5.97 4.74 18.35
N ASP A 58 -5.80 5.93 17.76
CA ASP A 58 -5.95 7.18 18.48
C ASP A 58 -7.40 7.41 18.94
N ASP A 59 -8.38 7.10 18.08
CA ASP A 59 -9.80 7.18 18.44
C ASP A 59 -10.15 6.30 19.64
N PHE A 60 -9.44 5.18 19.80
CA PHE A 60 -9.61 4.26 20.94
C PHE A 60 -8.63 4.51 22.10
N GLY A 61 -7.74 5.51 22.01
CA GLY A 61 -6.73 5.79 23.04
C GLY A 61 -5.69 4.67 23.22
N ILE A 62 -5.42 3.89 22.17
CA ILE A 62 -4.54 2.72 22.21
C ILE A 62 -3.14 3.09 21.73
N LYS A 63 -2.13 2.76 22.54
CA LYS A 63 -0.72 3.00 22.16
C LYS A 63 -0.26 2.01 21.07
N PRO A 64 0.34 2.48 19.96
CA PRO A 64 0.85 1.64 18.87
C PRO A 64 1.72 0.46 19.32
N ALA A 65 2.65 0.68 20.27
CA ALA A 65 3.52 -0.37 20.79
C ALA A 65 2.77 -1.57 21.39
N LYS A 66 1.66 -1.32 22.11
CA LYS A 66 0.84 -2.40 22.69
C LYS A 66 0.21 -3.28 21.60
N VAL A 67 -0.16 -2.68 20.47
CA VAL A 67 -0.75 -3.39 19.34
C VAL A 67 0.33 -4.22 18.65
N VAL A 68 1.49 -3.64 18.30
CA VAL A 68 2.55 -4.40 17.62
C VAL A 68 3.05 -5.61 18.43
N GLU A 69 3.11 -5.50 19.76
CA GLU A 69 3.50 -6.60 20.65
C GLU A 69 2.45 -7.72 20.75
N ARG A 70 1.15 -7.38 20.76
CA ARG A 70 0.08 -8.31 21.12
C ARG A 70 -0.83 -8.72 19.96
N ALA A 71 -0.84 -7.96 18.87
CA ALA A 71 -1.93 -7.99 17.89
C ALA A 71 -1.75 -9.00 16.77
N PHE A 72 -0.58 -9.59 16.53
CA PHE A 72 -0.50 -10.62 15.48
C PHE A 72 -1.49 -11.78 15.74
N GLU A 73 -1.73 -12.10 17.01
CA GLU A 73 -2.71 -13.12 17.40
C GLU A 73 -4.11 -12.55 17.72
N ASN A 74 -4.25 -11.21 17.89
CA ASN A 74 -5.41 -10.59 18.53
C ASN A 74 -5.76 -9.18 18.02
N PHE A 75 -5.45 -8.82 16.77
CA PHE A 75 -5.70 -7.47 16.24
C PHE A 75 -7.15 -6.99 16.42
N GLY A 76 -8.12 -7.90 16.23
CA GLY A 76 -9.54 -7.63 16.44
C GLY A 76 -9.94 -7.24 17.87
N ASN A 77 -9.07 -7.44 18.88
CA ASN A 77 -9.29 -7.00 20.25
C ASN A 77 -8.91 -5.52 20.46
N PHE A 78 -8.10 -4.94 19.56
CA PHE A 78 -7.69 -3.53 19.62
C PHE A 78 -8.58 -2.67 18.74
N VAL A 79 -8.88 -3.15 17.53
CA VAL A 79 -9.77 -2.49 16.59
C VAL A 79 -10.94 -3.44 16.31
N PRO A 80 -12.17 -3.09 16.71
CA PRO A 80 -13.32 -3.96 16.53
C PRO A 80 -13.51 -4.32 15.05
N LYS A 81 -13.91 -5.57 14.79
CA LYS A 81 -14.27 -6.00 13.44
C LYS A 81 -15.34 -5.08 12.84
N GLY A 82 -15.20 -4.84 11.55
CA GLY A 82 -16.00 -3.90 10.78
C GLY A 82 -15.55 -2.44 10.87
N ARG A 83 -14.55 -2.07 11.68
CA ARG A 83 -14.11 -0.66 11.84
C ARG A 83 -12.93 -0.28 10.95
N PHE A 84 -12.19 -1.25 10.43
CA PHE A 84 -10.99 -1.01 9.64
C PHE A 84 -11.08 -1.65 8.24
N GLU A 85 -11.91 -2.66 8.10
CA GLU A 85 -12.19 -3.34 6.85
C GLU A 85 -12.94 -2.40 5.90
N PHE A 86 -12.52 -2.38 4.65
CA PHE A 86 -13.21 -1.71 3.54
C PHE A 86 -14.44 -2.54 3.10
N ASN A 87 -15.44 -2.63 3.98
CA ASN A 87 -16.68 -3.31 3.66
C ASN A 87 -17.51 -2.46 2.68
N PHE A 88 -18.23 -3.12 1.77
CA PHE A 88 -19.16 -2.47 0.85
C PHE A 88 -20.12 -1.52 1.57
N GLY A 89 -20.31 -0.32 1.00
CA GLY A 89 -21.19 0.72 1.52
C GLY A 89 -20.65 1.43 2.76
N THR A 90 -19.35 1.29 3.07
CA THR A 90 -18.76 1.93 4.25
C THR A 90 -17.62 2.87 3.89
N THR A 91 -17.50 3.96 4.67
CA THR A 91 -16.41 4.94 4.57
C THR A 91 -15.40 4.68 5.69
N ARG A 92 -14.11 4.59 5.35
CA ARG A 92 -13.04 4.27 6.29
C ARG A 92 -11.86 5.25 6.18
N PRO A 93 -11.21 5.59 7.31
CA PRO A 93 -9.96 6.32 7.27
C PRO A 93 -8.88 5.47 6.62
N ALA A 94 -8.15 6.06 5.67
CA ALA A 94 -7.13 5.37 4.90
C ALA A 94 -5.85 6.20 4.77
N ILE A 95 -4.78 5.51 4.42
CA ILE A 95 -3.60 6.10 3.81
C ILE A 95 -3.61 5.64 2.36
N SER A 96 -3.74 6.61 1.46
CA SER A 96 -3.76 6.38 0.02
C SER A 96 -2.42 6.75 -0.58
N MET A 97 -1.83 5.83 -1.33
CA MET A 97 -0.78 6.19 -2.29
C MET A 97 -1.48 6.69 -3.56
N ILE A 98 -1.34 7.99 -3.83
CA ILE A 98 -1.74 8.57 -5.11
C ILE A 98 -0.61 8.33 -6.09
N LEU A 99 -0.88 7.66 -7.21
CA LEU A 99 0.16 7.33 -8.18
C LEU A 99 -0.26 7.48 -9.65
N SER A 100 0.70 7.87 -10.45
CA SER A 100 0.72 7.80 -11.91
C SER A 100 2.16 7.54 -12.37
N GLU A 101 2.40 7.63 -13.67
CA GLU A 101 3.73 7.53 -14.25
C GLU A 101 4.67 8.70 -13.85
N TYR A 102 4.12 9.83 -13.39
CA TYR A 102 4.88 11.03 -13.01
C TYR A 102 4.74 11.43 -11.55
N VAL A 103 3.82 10.83 -10.81
CA VAL A 103 3.45 11.25 -9.46
C VAL A 103 3.40 10.03 -8.56
N TYR A 104 4.02 10.13 -7.38
CA TYR A 104 3.70 9.28 -6.24
C TYR A 104 3.64 10.14 -4.98
N GLN A 105 2.59 10.01 -4.19
CA GLN A 105 2.47 10.72 -2.92
C GLN A 105 1.55 9.95 -1.97
N PRO A 106 2.04 9.52 -0.80
CA PRO A 106 1.17 9.05 0.26
C PRO A 106 0.42 10.22 0.89
N ILE A 107 -0.88 10.05 1.12
CA ILE A 107 -1.75 11.03 1.80
C ILE A 107 -2.69 10.33 2.78
N ALA A 108 -3.12 11.03 3.82
CA ALA A 108 -4.24 10.58 4.65
C ALA A 108 -5.56 10.91 3.94
N SER A 109 -6.49 9.96 3.89
CA SER A 109 -7.74 10.07 3.14
C SER A 109 -8.90 9.41 3.89
N MET A 110 -10.10 9.57 3.33
CA MET A 110 -11.26 8.72 3.57
C MET A 110 -11.53 7.93 2.29
N VAL A 111 -11.97 6.68 2.42
CA VAL A 111 -12.36 5.86 1.27
C VAL A 111 -13.73 5.27 1.51
N THR A 112 -14.66 5.57 0.62
CA THR A 112 -15.98 4.95 0.54
C THR A 112 -15.93 3.76 -0.40
N THR A 113 -16.23 2.56 0.12
CA THR A 113 -16.20 1.34 -0.69
C THR A 113 -17.50 1.19 -1.47
N GLU A 114 -17.43 1.40 -2.79
CA GLU A 114 -18.60 1.30 -3.67
C GLU A 114 -18.88 -0.11 -4.11
N GLU A 115 -17.85 -0.95 -4.24
CA GLU A 115 -17.98 -2.33 -4.66
C GLU A 115 -16.99 -3.22 -3.92
N ALA A 116 -17.41 -4.45 -3.66
CA ALA A 116 -16.54 -5.51 -3.19
C ALA A 116 -16.61 -6.66 -4.19
N MET A 117 -15.48 -6.94 -4.83
CA MET A 117 -15.41 -7.85 -5.97
C MET A 117 -14.38 -8.94 -5.73
N THR A 118 -14.61 -10.09 -6.33
CA THR A 118 -13.61 -11.13 -6.55
C THR A 118 -12.88 -10.90 -7.87
N ASN A 119 -11.72 -11.53 -8.03
CA ASN A 119 -10.98 -11.49 -9.30
C ASN A 119 -11.84 -11.92 -10.50
N SER A 120 -12.72 -12.92 -10.31
CA SER A 120 -13.64 -13.39 -11.35
C SER A 120 -14.71 -12.36 -11.70
N GLU A 121 -15.24 -11.65 -10.70
CA GLU A 121 -16.24 -10.60 -10.90
C GLU A 121 -15.63 -9.37 -11.59
N VAL A 122 -14.40 -8.98 -11.25
CA VAL A 122 -13.70 -7.90 -11.96
C VAL A 122 -13.46 -8.26 -13.42
N LYS A 123 -13.01 -9.49 -13.70
CA LYS A 123 -12.83 -9.94 -15.09
C LYS A 123 -14.13 -9.85 -15.88
N TRP A 124 -15.23 -10.34 -15.30
CA TRP A 124 -16.55 -10.25 -15.91
C TRP A 124 -17.01 -8.80 -16.11
N ALA A 125 -16.74 -7.92 -15.15
CA ALA A 125 -17.07 -6.50 -15.19
C ALA A 125 -16.32 -5.78 -16.32
N ILE A 126 -15.04 -6.09 -16.51
CA ILE A 126 -14.22 -5.60 -17.63
C ILE A 126 -14.81 -6.08 -18.97
N GLU A 127 -15.10 -7.38 -19.11
CA GLU A 127 -15.67 -7.95 -20.33
C GLU A 127 -17.03 -7.34 -20.71
N ARG A 128 -17.78 -6.82 -19.72
CA ARG A 128 -19.10 -6.21 -19.92
C ARG A 128 -19.11 -4.69 -19.88
N ASN A 129 -17.95 -4.04 -19.74
CA ASN A 129 -17.83 -2.59 -19.63
C ASN A 129 -18.75 -1.99 -18.54
N THR A 130 -18.85 -2.64 -17.38
CA THR A 130 -19.53 -2.01 -16.24
C THR A 130 -18.70 -0.82 -15.73
N PRO A 131 -19.28 0.16 -15.01
CA PRO A 131 -18.52 1.29 -14.48
C PRO A 131 -17.25 0.87 -13.71
N SER A 132 -17.38 -0.08 -12.79
CA SER A 132 -16.26 -0.61 -12.00
C SER A 132 -15.26 -1.43 -12.83
N GLY A 133 -15.74 -2.12 -13.87
CA GLY A 133 -14.88 -2.79 -14.84
C GLY A 133 -14.02 -1.80 -15.63
N LEU A 134 -14.60 -0.66 -16.05
CA LEU A 134 -13.87 0.41 -16.75
C LEU A 134 -12.81 1.05 -15.86
N VAL A 135 -13.13 1.33 -14.60
CA VAL A 135 -12.17 1.84 -13.61
C VAL A 135 -11.01 0.86 -13.44
N PHE A 136 -11.28 -0.43 -13.25
CA PHE A 136 -10.21 -1.43 -13.13
C PHE A 136 -9.37 -1.58 -14.38
N ALA A 137 -9.98 -1.53 -15.57
CA ALA A 137 -9.24 -1.59 -16.83
C ALA A 137 -8.26 -0.41 -16.96
N GLN A 138 -8.70 0.80 -16.60
CA GLN A 138 -7.83 1.99 -16.58
C GLN A 138 -6.71 1.87 -15.56
N VAL A 139 -7.01 1.42 -14.34
CA VAL A 139 -5.98 1.16 -13.32
C VAL A 139 -4.97 0.14 -13.82
N ALA A 140 -5.43 -0.97 -14.40
CA ALA A 140 -4.57 -2.03 -14.95
C ALA A 140 -3.64 -1.51 -16.05
N GLU A 141 -4.13 -0.63 -16.94
CA GLU A 141 -3.32 0.00 -17.97
C GLU A 141 -2.28 0.97 -17.38
N MET A 142 -2.68 1.81 -16.42
CA MET A 142 -1.77 2.75 -15.76
C MET A 142 -0.68 2.02 -14.95
N VAL A 143 -1.01 0.89 -14.33
CA VAL A 143 -0.04 0.04 -13.61
C VAL A 143 1.05 -0.47 -14.55
N LYS A 144 0.72 -0.82 -15.81
CA LYS A 144 1.75 -1.18 -16.80
C LYS A 144 2.72 -0.04 -17.09
N LYS A 145 2.20 1.18 -17.25
CA LYS A 145 3.05 2.35 -17.52
C LYS A 145 4.00 2.63 -16.35
N VAL A 146 3.48 2.50 -15.12
CA VAL A 146 4.31 2.58 -13.91
C VAL A 146 5.37 1.48 -13.89
N GLU A 147 4.99 0.23 -14.17
CA GLU A 147 5.89 -0.93 -14.28
C GLU A 147 7.01 -0.71 -15.33
N GLU A 148 6.67 -0.17 -16.50
CA GLU A 148 7.64 0.18 -17.56
C GLU A 148 8.68 1.20 -17.07
N ILE A 149 8.27 2.22 -16.32
CA ILE A 149 9.19 3.22 -15.74
C ILE A 149 10.12 2.58 -14.70
N PHE A 150 9.59 1.70 -13.86
CA PHE A 150 10.42 0.94 -12.92
C PHE A 150 11.49 0.15 -13.69
N ILE A 151 11.11 -0.58 -14.74
CA ILE A 151 12.03 -1.37 -15.57
C ILE A 151 13.13 -0.49 -16.20
N LEU A 152 12.75 0.65 -16.79
CA LEU A 152 13.70 1.56 -17.46
C LEU A 152 14.70 2.21 -16.50
N ASN A 153 14.32 2.41 -15.24
CA ASN A 153 15.18 3.02 -14.20
C ASN A 153 16.11 2.01 -13.51
N GLY A 154 16.32 0.83 -14.09
CA GLY A 154 17.20 -0.18 -13.53
C GLY A 154 16.48 -1.20 -12.65
N ALA A 155 15.16 -1.06 -12.43
CA ALA A 155 14.36 -2.05 -11.73
C ALA A 155 13.97 -3.24 -12.63
N HIS A 156 14.98 -3.99 -13.05
CA HIS A 156 14.87 -5.09 -14.02
C HIS A 156 14.05 -6.29 -13.54
N GLY A 157 13.73 -6.33 -12.24
CA GLY A 157 13.13 -7.49 -11.62
C GLY A 157 11.63 -7.67 -11.88
N ILE A 158 10.93 -6.58 -12.23
CA ILE A 158 9.50 -6.68 -12.56
C ILE A 158 9.26 -6.87 -14.05
N ALA A 159 10.26 -7.36 -14.80
CA ALA A 159 9.93 -8.22 -15.91
C ALA A 159 9.44 -9.55 -15.34
N ILE A 160 8.22 -9.57 -14.78
CA ILE A 160 7.47 -10.82 -14.65
C ILE A 160 7.59 -11.47 -16.02
N ARG A 161 8.03 -12.73 -16.05
CA ARG A 161 8.20 -13.56 -17.25
C ARG A 161 6.83 -13.84 -17.92
N GLU A 162 6.11 -12.80 -18.30
CA GLU A 162 4.76 -12.80 -18.84
C GLU A 162 4.59 -11.63 -19.83
N ARG A 163 5.60 -11.40 -20.69
CA ARG A 163 5.47 -10.49 -21.85
C ARG A 163 4.31 -10.88 -22.80
N ASP A 164 3.72 -12.05 -22.62
CA ASP A 164 2.68 -12.60 -23.50
C ASP A 164 1.36 -12.95 -22.79
N ARG A 165 1.11 -12.50 -21.55
CA ARG A 165 -0.20 -12.72 -20.91
C ARG A 165 -1.03 -11.44 -20.85
N PRO A 166 -2.32 -11.49 -21.24
CA PRO A 166 -3.24 -10.38 -20.97
C PRO A 166 -3.23 -10.11 -19.47
N VAL A 167 -3.40 -8.85 -19.08
CA VAL A 167 -3.35 -8.44 -17.67
C VAL A 167 -4.30 -9.31 -16.87
N GLU A 168 -3.75 -10.23 -16.10
CA GLU A 168 -4.57 -10.95 -15.13
C GLU A 168 -4.91 -9.93 -14.04
N VAL A 169 -6.20 -9.73 -13.80
CA VAL A 169 -6.71 -8.88 -12.71
C VAL A 169 -5.97 -9.16 -11.39
N PHE A 170 -5.71 -10.45 -11.12
CA PHE A 170 -4.96 -10.93 -9.97
C PHE A 170 -3.54 -10.32 -9.87
N ALA A 171 -2.90 -10.12 -11.02
CA ALA A 171 -1.59 -9.50 -11.08
C ALA A 171 -1.68 -8.00 -10.77
N THR A 172 -2.79 -7.31 -11.05
CA THR A 172 -2.90 -5.85 -10.89
C THR A 172 -2.88 -5.42 -9.42
N SER A 173 -3.73 -6.02 -8.57
CA SER A 173 -3.75 -5.70 -7.13
C SER A 173 -2.44 -6.09 -6.44
N THR A 174 -1.91 -7.26 -6.78
CA THR A 174 -0.62 -7.74 -6.26
C THR A 174 0.54 -6.83 -6.69
N ARG A 175 0.60 -6.42 -7.96
CA ARG A 175 1.61 -5.49 -8.49
C ARG A 175 1.52 -4.14 -7.80
N LEU A 176 0.31 -3.59 -7.64
CA LEU A 176 0.09 -2.34 -6.91
C LEU A 176 0.61 -2.43 -5.47
N ALA A 177 0.33 -3.52 -4.75
CA ALA A 177 0.84 -3.71 -3.39
C ALA A 177 2.38 -3.69 -3.34
N VAL A 178 3.05 -4.30 -4.32
CA VAL A 178 4.52 -4.33 -4.42
C VAL A 178 5.09 -2.97 -4.79
N TYR A 179 4.59 -2.33 -5.86
CA TYR A 179 5.09 -1.03 -6.32
C TYR A 179 4.87 0.06 -5.30
N THR A 180 3.68 0.12 -4.70
CA THR A 180 3.41 1.11 -3.66
C THR A 180 4.26 0.83 -2.42
N GLY A 181 4.59 -0.42 -2.11
CA GLY A 181 5.57 -0.74 -1.06
C GLY A 181 6.97 -0.20 -1.35
N ALA A 182 7.41 -0.20 -2.61
CA ALA A 182 8.66 0.43 -3.04
C ALA A 182 8.61 1.96 -2.91
N LEU A 183 7.49 2.56 -3.35
CA LEU A 183 7.28 4.01 -3.33
C LEU A 183 7.17 4.55 -1.90
N VAL A 184 6.47 3.84 -1.01
CA VAL A 184 6.44 4.18 0.42
C VAL A 184 7.85 4.04 1.02
N GLY A 185 8.61 3.03 0.62
CA GLY A 185 10.01 2.87 1.06
C GLY A 185 10.93 3.98 0.59
N THR A 186 10.73 4.48 -0.64
CA THR A 186 11.42 5.65 -1.16
C THR A 186 11.03 6.89 -0.37
N TYR A 187 9.73 7.10 -0.15
CA TYR A 187 9.21 8.20 0.67
C TYR A 187 9.78 8.19 2.10
N PHE A 188 9.91 7.02 2.73
CA PHE A 188 10.51 6.89 4.06
C PHE A 188 11.98 7.33 4.06
N GLN A 189 12.76 6.95 3.05
CA GLN A 189 14.15 7.36 2.91
C GLN A 189 14.27 8.88 2.72
N GLU A 190 13.47 9.45 1.82
CA GLU A 190 13.45 10.90 1.54
C GLU A 190 13.08 11.75 2.75
N ASN A 191 12.20 11.23 3.62
CA ASN A 191 11.71 11.93 4.80
C ASN A 191 12.35 11.47 6.11
N SER A 192 13.42 10.66 6.04
CA SER A 192 14.12 10.12 7.21
C SER A 192 13.20 9.42 8.22
N ILE A 193 12.21 8.68 7.71
CA ILE A 193 11.26 7.90 8.53
C ILE A 193 11.85 6.49 8.75
N PRO A 194 12.12 6.06 9.99
CA PRO A 194 12.49 4.68 10.28
C PRO A 194 11.35 3.72 9.90
N GLY A 195 11.69 2.65 9.17
CA GLY A 195 10.74 1.62 8.72
C GLY A 195 11.35 0.22 8.73
N LEU A 196 10.50 -0.78 8.55
CA LEU A 196 10.89 -2.18 8.39
C LEU A 196 10.87 -2.57 6.91
N TYR A 197 12.06 -2.57 6.32
CA TYR A 197 12.35 -2.97 4.95
C TYR A 197 12.43 -4.48 4.81
N VAL A 198 12.03 -4.97 3.65
CA VAL A 198 12.26 -6.37 3.27
C VAL A 198 13.71 -6.52 2.83
N ALA A 199 14.46 -7.36 3.54
CA ALA A 199 15.82 -7.69 3.18
C ALA A 199 15.83 -8.78 2.10
N TYR A 200 16.71 -8.63 1.12
CA TYR A 200 16.95 -9.62 0.09
C TYR A 200 18.42 -10.05 0.09
N GLU A 201 18.65 -11.36 -0.03
CA GLU A 201 19.98 -11.95 -0.20
C GLU A 201 19.92 -12.95 -1.35
N ASN A 202 20.83 -12.83 -2.32
CA ASN A 202 20.89 -13.69 -3.51
C ASN A 202 19.54 -13.81 -4.24
N GLY A 203 18.85 -12.67 -4.43
CA GLY A 203 17.53 -12.61 -5.07
C GLY A 203 16.37 -13.24 -4.27
N LYS A 204 16.58 -13.69 -3.03
CA LYS A 204 15.54 -14.28 -2.17
C LYS A 204 15.25 -13.38 -0.98
N LYS A 205 14.00 -13.42 -0.51
CA LYS A 205 13.58 -12.73 0.71
C LYS A 205 14.33 -13.36 1.90
N ALA A 206 15.20 -12.58 2.54
CA ALA A 206 16.05 -13.05 3.63
C ALA A 206 15.45 -12.73 5.01
N GLY A 207 14.69 -11.64 5.12
CA GLY A 207 14.15 -11.21 6.40
C GLY A 207 13.61 -9.77 6.37
N LEU A 208 13.66 -9.13 7.54
CA LEU A 208 13.38 -7.72 7.71
C LEU A 208 14.65 -6.97 8.12
N SER A 209 14.77 -5.71 7.72
CA SER A 209 15.89 -4.83 8.01
C SER A 209 15.39 -3.42 8.30
N VAL A 210 16.09 -2.68 9.17
CA VAL A 210 15.86 -1.24 9.33
C VAL A 210 16.57 -0.40 8.27
N ARG A 211 17.43 -1.03 7.47
CA ARG A 211 18.14 -0.42 6.35
C ARG A 211 17.58 -0.93 5.02
N PRO A 212 17.39 -0.05 4.02
CA PRO A 212 16.94 -0.46 2.70
C PRO A 212 18.04 -1.28 1.99
N SER A 213 17.68 -2.44 1.44
CA SER A 213 18.55 -3.23 0.57
C SER A 213 17.99 -3.25 -0.85
N MET A 214 18.86 -3.47 -1.83
CA MET A 214 18.43 -3.77 -3.20
C MET A 214 17.70 -5.11 -3.23
N SER A 215 16.58 -5.19 -3.95
CA SER A 215 15.99 -6.46 -4.33
C SER A 215 16.43 -6.78 -5.75
N ASP A 216 17.27 -7.79 -5.97
CA ASP A 216 17.61 -8.20 -7.34
C ASP A 216 16.38 -8.72 -8.09
N PHE A 217 15.43 -9.31 -7.36
CA PHE A 217 14.20 -9.85 -7.93
C PHE A 217 13.20 -8.78 -8.36
N TYR A 218 13.16 -7.61 -7.71
CA TYR A 218 12.25 -6.53 -8.12
C TYR A 218 12.98 -5.33 -8.74
N GLY A 219 14.30 -5.28 -8.62
CA GLY A 219 15.20 -4.27 -9.15
C GLY A 219 15.10 -2.88 -8.47
N PHE A 220 14.38 -2.74 -7.37
CA PHE A 220 14.33 -1.50 -6.60
C PHE A 220 14.92 -1.69 -5.19
N GLN A 221 15.40 -0.58 -4.62
CA GLN A 221 15.94 -0.53 -3.27
C GLN A 221 14.86 -0.10 -2.27
N GLY A 222 14.85 -0.74 -1.09
CA GLY A 222 14.03 -0.28 0.03
C GLY A 222 12.55 -0.66 -0.05
N ALA A 223 12.24 -1.89 -0.48
CA ALA A 223 10.87 -2.42 -0.41
C ALA A 223 10.32 -2.42 1.03
N LEU A 224 9.17 -1.79 1.27
CA LEU A 224 8.41 -1.94 2.52
C LEU A 224 7.19 -2.84 2.31
N GLN A 225 6.87 -3.66 3.31
CA GLN A 225 5.52 -4.22 3.42
C GLN A 225 4.64 -3.18 4.12
N TRP A 226 3.48 -2.83 3.55
CA TRP A 226 2.58 -1.82 4.15
C TRP A 226 1.09 -2.12 3.95
N SER A 227 0.74 -2.92 2.93
CA SER A 227 -0.63 -3.05 2.43
C SER A 227 -1.48 -4.14 3.10
N SER A 228 -1.00 -4.81 4.14
CA SER A 228 -1.79 -5.82 4.88
C SER A 228 -1.53 -5.75 6.40
N PRO A 229 -1.77 -4.61 7.03
CA PRO A 229 -1.35 -4.36 8.40
C PRO A 229 -2.13 -5.12 9.49
N ALA A 230 -3.31 -5.67 9.22
CA ALA A 230 -4.06 -6.51 10.15
C ALA A 230 -3.48 -7.94 10.25
N ARG A 231 -2.74 -8.40 9.22
CA ARG A 231 -2.18 -9.76 9.13
C ARG A 231 -0.67 -9.81 8.91
N ASN A 232 0.01 -8.67 8.86
CA ASN A 232 1.46 -8.59 8.72
C ASN A 232 2.05 -7.54 9.65
N LYS A 233 2.93 -7.98 10.56
CA LYS A 233 3.52 -7.11 11.60
C LYS A 233 4.38 -5.98 11.00
N ALA A 234 5.15 -6.24 9.95
CA ALA A 234 5.95 -5.21 9.30
C ALA A 234 5.04 -4.15 8.65
N ALA A 235 3.96 -4.59 7.99
CA ALA A 235 2.96 -3.69 7.44
C ALA A 235 2.27 -2.84 8.52
N LEU A 236 1.94 -3.43 9.67
CA LEU A 236 1.39 -2.71 10.81
C LEU A 236 2.35 -1.62 11.29
N VAL A 237 3.62 -1.95 11.49
CA VAL A 237 4.63 -0.97 11.93
C VAL A 237 4.76 0.16 10.92
N ASN A 238 4.90 -0.17 9.63
CA ASN A 238 5.10 0.82 8.58
C ASN A 238 3.87 1.73 8.39
N ILE A 239 2.64 1.20 8.46
CA ILE A 239 1.43 2.03 8.37
C ILE A 239 1.29 2.96 9.58
N LEU A 240 1.70 2.53 10.78
CA LEU A 240 1.69 3.35 11.99
C LEU A 240 2.70 4.50 11.91
N GLN A 241 3.91 4.24 11.38
CA GLN A 241 4.91 5.28 11.12
C GLN A 241 4.39 6.31 10.12
N LEU A 242 3.86 5.84 8.98
CA LEU A 242 3.35 6.71 7.93
C LEU A 242 2.16 7.53 8.39
N SER A 243 1.22 6.94 9.13
CA SER A 243 0.08 7.64 9.74
C SER A 243 0.53 8.78 10.64
N ALA A 244 1.47 8.51 11.55
CA ALA A 244 1.97 9.52 12.47
C ALA A 244 2.67 10.66 11.72
N HIS A 245 3.52 10.33 10.75
CA HIS A 245 4.24 11.31 9.94
C HIS A 245 3.28 12.23 9.15
N LEU A 246 2.33 11.65 8.42
CA LEU A 246 1.36 12.42 7.62
C LEU A 246 0.47 13.34 8.48
N ARG A 247 0.37 13.05 9.78
CA ARG A 247 -0.42 13.83 10.75
C ARG A 247 0.43 14.79 11.59
N GLY A 248 1.71 14.94 11.26
CA GLY A 248 2.64 15.79 12.01
C GLY A 248 2.86 15.35 13.46
N ARG A 249 2.67 14.05 13.76
CA ARG A 249 2.84 13.48 15.10
C ARG A 249 4.23 12.91 15.28
N GLN A 250 4.62 12.73 16.54
CA GLN A 250 5.83 11.98 16.87
C GLN A 250 5.72 10.55 16.34
N LEU A 251 6.78 10.09 15.68
CA LEU A 251 6.89 8.72 15.17
C LEU A 251 6.78 7.70 16.31
N PRO A 252 5.96 6.64 16.19
CA PRO A 252 5.71 5.73 17.30
C PRO A 252 6.89 4.83 17.66
N PHE A 253 7.84 4.65 16.73
CA PHE A 253 9.00 3.78 16.92
C PHE A 253 10.27 4.48 16.44
N SER A 254 11.34 4.41 17.23
CA SER A 254 12.69 4.78 16.79
C SER A 254 13.31 3.65 15.97
N GLU A 255 14.40 3.93 15.23
CA GLU A 255 15.18 2.87 14.57
C GLU A 255 15.63 1.78 15.58
N SER A 256 16.03 2.19 16.79
CA SER A 256 16.42 1.28 17.87
C SER A 256 15.27 0.38 18.34
N ASP A 257 14.02 0.87 18.30
CA ASP A 257 12.85 0.03 18.58
C ASP A 257 12.62 -0.99 17.47
N LEU A 258 12.82 -0.58 16.22
CA LEU A 258 12.59 -1.43 15.05
C LEU A 258 13.58 -2.58 14.92
N LEU A 259 14.81 -2.44 15.42
CA LEU A 259 15.82 -3.52 15.46
C LEU A 259 15.32 -4.76 16.22
N LYS A 260 14.36 -4.62 17.15
CA LYS A 260 13.76 -5.76 17.85
C LYS A 260 12.92 -6.64 16.92
N TYR A 261 12.51 -6.12 15.76
CA TYR A 261 11.68 -6.83 14.78
C TYR A 261 12.48 -7.36 13.58
N THR A 262 13.79 -7.12 13.53
CA THR A 262 14.67 -7.68 12.48
C THR A 262 15.24 -9.04 12.86
N HIS A 263 15.25 -9.38 14.15
CA HIS A 263 15.77 -10.64 14.68
C HIS A 263 14.62 -11.50 15.24
N GLY A 264 14.36 -12.63 14.59
CA GLY A 264 13.38 -13.61 15.06
C GLY A 264 11.96 -13.34 14.56
N ASN A 265 11.62 -13.90 13.40
CA ASN A 265 10.52 -14.86 13.26
C ASN A 265 10.41 -15.27 11.80
N ASN A 266 10.28 -16.59 11.63
CA ASN A 266 10.03 -17.27 10.37
C ASN A 266 8.83 -16.65 9.65
N PHE A 267 8.95 -16.55 8.32
CA PHE A 267 7.84 -16.25 7.41
C PHE A 267 6.68 -17.22 7.58
#